data_AF-A0A7Z9A4S4-F1
#
_entry.id   AF-A0A7Z9A4S4-F1
#
_cell.length_a   1.000
_cell.length_b   1.000
_cell.length_c   1.000
_cell.angle_alpha   90.00
_cell.angle_beta   90.00
_cell.angle_gamma   90.00
#
_symmetry.space_group_name_H-M   'P 1'
#
loop_
_entity.id
_entity.type
_entity.pdbx_description
1 polymer ?
#
loop_
_entity_poly.entity_id
_entity_poly.type
_entity_poly.pdbx_seq_one_letter_code
_entity_poly.pdbx_strand_id
1 'polypeptide(L)'
;MQQMAQIANEKNMVFVPVISPDKDSSGDGITWWQNIGENGEFFRSFAQEFIADSGIDSSQVWTMGYSGGAEFITNELNASRRNSWRTGGGSIMVGGGGAEKRIEAPDSIKPIPMFWWVNCSDTDYKTNPPRWSAADAANQGYKQYTDAGFDARKDDDCLPGQGHLGYDLPGLLRRSLEQQ
;
A
#
# COMPACT_ATOMS: atom_id res chain seq x y z
N MET A 1 14.59 6.33 -0.43
CA MET A 1 13.77 7.42 -1.01
C MET A 1 14.31 7.92 -2.35
N GLN A 2 15.57 8.35 -2.47
CA GLN A 2 16.13 8.89 -3.73
C GLN A 2 15.98 7.94 -4.93
N GLN A 3 16.27 6.66 -4.76
CA GLN A 3 16.10 5.65 -5.82
C GLN A 3 14.63 5.47 -6.23
N MET A 4 13.68 5.55 -5.30
CA MET A 4 12.26 5.48 -5.64
C MET A 4 11.82 6.70 -6.46
N ALA A 5 12.32 7.89 -6.14
CA ALA A 5 12.08 9.10 -6.92
C ALA A 5 12.67 9.00 -8.34
N GLN A 6 13.87 8.41 -8.48
CA GLN A 6 14.47 8.14 -9.80
C GLN A 6 13.62 7.18 -10.62
N ILE A 7 13.16 6.07 -10.04
CA ILE A 7 12.29 5.09 -10.71
C ILE A 7 10.96 5.73 -11.13
N ALA A 8 10.34 6.55 -10.26
CA ALA A 8 9.14 7.28 -10.62
C ALA A 8 9.40 8.21 -11.82
N ASN A 9 10.52 8.95 -11.80
CA ASN A 9 10.88 9.87 -12.88
C ASN A 9 11.16 9.14 -14.20
N GLU A 10 11.81 7.97 -14.16
CA GLU A 10 12.01 7.08 -15.32
C GLU A 10 10.68 6.65 -15.98
N LYS A 11 9.58 6.64 -15.21
CA LYS A 11 8.22 6.34 -15.67
C LYS A 11 7.37 7.61 -15.90
N ASN A 12 7.99 8.79 -15.93
CA ASN A 12 7.31 10.09 -16.04
C ASN A 12 6.28 10.35 -14.93
N MET A 13 6.60 9.91 -13.70
CA MET A 13 5.78 10.07 -12.51
C MET A 13 6.45 10.99 -11.50
N VAL A 14 5.64 11.63 -10.65
CA VAL A 14 6.10 12.38 -9.47
C VAL A 14 6.08 11.47 -8.25
N PHE A 15 7.18 11.42 -7.50
CA PHE A 15 7.25 10.67 -6.25
C PHE A 15 6.96 11.58 -5.06
N VAL A 16 5.92 11.25 -4.29
CA VAL A 16 5.46 12.06 -3.16
C VAL A 16 5.48 11.21 -1.88
N PRO A 17 6.47 11.40 -0.99
CA PRO A 17 6.42 10.76 0.31
C PRO A 17 5.40 11.46 1.21
N VAL A 18 4.37 10.73 1.65
CA VAL A 18 3.37 11.25 2.59
C VAL A 18 3.69 10.72 3.98
N ILE A 19 3.87 11.65 4.93
CA ILE A 19 4.09 11.34 6.34
C ILE A 19 2.73 11.19 7.00
N SER A 20 2.57 10.17 7.86
CA SER A 20 1.33 10.01 8.62
C SER A 20 1.03 11.29 9.42
N PRO A 21 -0.24 11.73 9.51
CA PRO A 21 -0.62 12.86 10.35
C PRO A 21 -0.62 12.51 11.84
N ASP A 22 -0.40 11.23 12.20
CA ASP A 22 -0.30 10.79 13.59
C ASP A 22 0.81 11.54 14.33
N LYS A 23 0.49 12.00 15.54
CA LYS A 23 1.39 12.79 16.40
C LYS A 23 1.86 12.01 17.62
N ASP A 24 1.24 10.87 17.89
CA ASP A 24 1.62 10.03 19.01
C ASP A 24 2.81 9.15 18.60
N SER A 25 3.96 9.43 19.20
CA SER A 25 5.16 8.62 19.01
C SER A 25 5.33 7.53 20.08
N SER A 26 4.37 7.38 20.99
CA SER A 26 4.36 6.31 21.99
C SER A 26 3.86 4.99 21.40
N GLY A 27 4.00 3.88 22.14
CA GLY A 27 3.57 2.56 21.67
C GLY A 27 4.31 2.14 20.39
N ASP A 28 3.55 1.90 19.32
CA ASP A 28 4.07 1.47 18.01
C ASP A 28 4.62 2.64 17.16
N GLY A 29 4.59 3.87 17.69
CA GLY A 29 5.11 5.07 17.06
C GLY A 29 4.17 5.68 16.01
N ILE A 30 4.67 6.69 15.31
CA ILE A 30 3.95 7.37 14.21
C ILE A 30 3.74 6.36 13.09
N THR A 31 2.49 5.94 12.88
CA THR A 31 2.11 4.89 11.94
C THR A 31 0.89 5.29 11.14
N TRP A 32 0.51 4.51 10.12
CA TRP A 32 -0.71 4.78 9.34
C TRP A 32 -1.93 3.99 9.84
N TRP A 33 -1.73 2.92 10.63
CA TRP A 33 -2.78 1.92 10.92
C TRP A 33 -3.59 2.15 12.20
N GLN A 34 -3.10 2.93 13.18
CA GLN A 34 -3.78 3.07 14.47
C GLN A 34 -5.06 3.93 14.39
N ASN A 35 -5.00 5.10 13.76
CA ASN A 35 -6.16 5.99 13.54
C ASN A 35 -6.63 5.94 12.09
N ILE A 36 -6.76 4.73 11.56
CA ILE A 36 -6.85 4.49 10.11
C ILE A 36 -7.94 5.30 9.38
N GLY A 37 -9.08 5.57 10.04
CA GLY A 37 -10.17 6.38 9.47
C GLY A 37 -9.80 7.85 9.33
N GLU A 38 -9.30 8.47 10.41
CA GLU A 38 -8.84 9.87 10.41
C GLU A 38 -7.63 10.07 9.48
N ASN A 39 -6.68 9.13 9.52
CA ASN A 39 -5.56 9.08 8.59
C ASN A 39 -6.03 8.96 7.13
N GLY A 40 -7.12 8.23 6.90
CA GLY A 40 -7.77 8.10 5.60
C GLY A 40 -8.38 9.40 5.10
N GLU A 41 -9.08 10.13 5.98
CA GLU A 41 -9.64 11.45 5.67
C GLU A 41 -8.54 12.44 5.33
N PHE A 42 -7.49 12.52 6.16
CA PHE A 42 -6.32 13.34 5.88
C PHE A 42 -5.69 13.01 4.53
N PHE A 43 -5.40 11.74 4.25
CA PHE A 43 -4.74 11.34 3.01
C PHE A 43 -5.58 11.71 1.79
N ARG A 44 -6.90 11.45 1.83
CA ARG A 44 -7.79 11.76 0.71
C ARG A 44 -7.87 13.27 0.46
N SER A 45 -7.99 14.08 1.51
CA SER A 45 -7.99 15.54 1.38
C SER A 45 -6.67 16.06 0.80
N PHE A 46 -5.53 15.59 1.33
CA PHE A 46 -4.21 15.92 0.78
C PHE A 46 -4.10 15.53 -0.70
N ALA A 47 -4.47 14.29 -1.05
CA ALA A 47 -4.32 13.79 -2.41
C ALA A 47 -5.22 14.56 -3.40
N GLN A 48 -6.46 14.88 -3.01
CA GLN A 48 -7.36 15.68 -3.83
C GLN A 48 -6.79 17.07 -4.13
N GLU A 49 -6.32 17.78 -3.11
CA GLU A 49 -5.72 19.12 -3.26
C GLU A 49 -4.45 19.07 -4.08
N PHE A 50 -3.53 18.15 -3.77
CA PHE A 50 -2.26 18.02 -4.48
C PHE A 50 -2.45 17.68 -5.97
N ILE A 51 -3.37 16.75 -6.29
CA ILE A 51 -3.68 16.36 -7.67
C ILE A 51 -4.26 17.55 -8.45
N ALA A 52 -5.21 18.28 -7.84
CA ALA A 52 -5.83 19.45 -8.45
C ALA A 52 -4.82 20.56 -8.74
N ASP A 53 -3.95 20.87 -7.77
CA ASP A 53 -2.96 21.95 -7.88
C ASP A 53 -1.80 21.61 -8.82
N SER A 54 -1.43 20.33 -8.91
CA SER A 54 -0.27 19.87 -9.70
C SER A 54 -0.63 19.44 -11.12
N GLY A 55 -1.92 19.36 -11.47
CA GLY A 55 -2.38 18.89 -12.77
C GLY A 55 -2.08 17.41 -13.04
N ILE A 56 -1.98 16.59 -11.99
CA ILE A 56 -1.72 15.16 -12.11
C ILE A 56 -2.95 14.45 -12.68
N ASP A 57 -2.73 13.51 -13.61
CA ASP A 57 -3.80 12.66 -14.10
C ASP A 57 -4.25 11.68 -13.01
N SER A 58 -5.46 11.89 -12.47
CA SER A 58 -6.08 11.04 -11.45
C SER A 58 -6.27 9.58 -11.89
N SER A 59 -6.19 9.29 -13.19
CA SER A 59 -6.24 7.92 -13.73
C SER A 59 -4.89 7.19 -13.67
N GLN A 60 -3.80 7.88 -13.32
CA GLN A 60 -2.43 7.36 -13.31
C GLN A 60 -1.78 7.42 -11.91
N VAL A 61 -2.58 7.35 -10.84
CA VAL A 61 -2.09 7.49 -9.47
C VAL A 61 -1.79 6.15 -8.80
N TRP A 62 -0.54 5.98 -8.40
CA TRP A 62 -0.06 4.79 -7.70
C TRP A 62 0.19 5.04 -6.23
N THR A 63 -0.09 4.02 -5.40
CA THR A 63 0.21 4.01 -3.97
C THR A 63 1.19 2.89 -3.66
N MET A 64 2.15 3.17 -2.79
CA MET A 64 3.04 2.16 -2.24
C MET A 64 3.12 2.34 -0.73
N GLY A 65 2.85 1.26 0.01
CA GLY A 65 2.87 1.23 1.46
C GLY A 65 3.77 0.11 1.95
N TYR A 66 4.54 0.39 2.99
CA TYR A 66 5.35 -0.60 3.70
C TYR A 66 4.76 -0.82 5.10
N SER A 67 4.65 -2.08 5.53
CA SER A 67 4.18 -2.43 6.89
C SER A 67 2.82 -1.79 7.20
N GLY A 68 2.74 -0.95 8.21
CA GLY A 68 1.52 -0.16 8.53
C GLY A 68 0.95 0.65 7.36
N GLY A 69 1.79 1.12 6.44
CA GLY A 69 1.32 1.77 5.22
C GLY A 69 0.65 0.81 4.23
N ALA A 70 1.08 -0.45 4.20
CA ALA A 70 0.43 -1.50 3.41
C ALA A 70 -0.95 -1.83 4.00
N GLU A 71 -1.03 -1.97 5.33
CA GLU A 71 -2.30 -2.14 6.05
C GLU A 71 -3.26 -0.98 5.81
N PHE A 72 -2.74 0.26 5.80
CA PHE A 72 -3.53 1.44 5.51
C PHE A 72 -4.13 1.42 4.10
N ILE A 73 -3.33 1.05 3.09
CA ILE A 73 -3.82 0.96 1.71
C ILE A 73 -4.96 -0.04 1.59
N THR A 74 -4.82 -1.24 2.16
CA THR A 74 -5.80 -2.32 2.00
C THR A 74 -7.02 -2.13 2.89
N ASN A 75 -6.86 -1.65 4.12
CA ASN A 75 -7.99 -1.51 5.03
C ASN A 75 -8.74 -0.18 4.87
N GLU A 76 -8.11 0.86 4.29
CA GLU A 76 -8.73 2.18 4.18
C GLU A 76 -8.85 2.65 2.73
N LEU A 77 -7.73 2.83 2.03
CA LEU A 77 -7.76 3.48 0.70
C LEU A 77 -8.43 2.63 -0.39
N ASN A 78 -8.33 1.30 -0.28
CA ASN A 78 -8.88 0.37 -1.25
C ASN A 78 -10.15 -0.34 -0.76
N ALA A 79 -10.38 -0.40 0.56
CA ALA A 79 -11.58 -1.03 1.12
C ALA A 79 -12.83 -0.18 0.86
N SER A 80 -12.72 1.14 0.83
CA SER A 80 -13.84 2.05 0.60
C SER A 80 -13.40 3.39 0.01
N ARG A 81 -14.35 4.15 -0.57
CA ARG A 81 -14.18 5.57 -0.96
C ARG A 81 -12.98 5.88 -1.87
N ARG A 82 -12.41 4.89 -2.57
CA ARG A 82 -11.24 5.06 -3.47
C ARG A 82 -11.46 6.11 -4.57
N ASN A 83 -12.65 6.14 -5.17
CA ASN A 83 -13.00 7.07 -6.26
C ASN A 83 -13.09 8.54 -5.82
N SER A 84 -12.96 8.84 -4.53
CA SER A 84 -12.97 10.23 -4.06
C SER A 84 -11.72 11.02 -4.47
N TRP A 85 -10.59 10.36 -4.76
CA TRP A 85 -9.30 11.05 -4.97
C TRP A 85 -8.49 10.52 -6.16
N ARG A 86 -8.82 9.33 -6.71
CA ARG A 86 -8.23 8.80 -7.95
C ARG A 86 -9.20 7.90 -8.70
N THR A 87 -8.98 7.70 -10.00
CA THR A 87 -9.80 6.85 -10.87
C THR A 87 -9.05 5.67 -11.49
N GLY A 88 -7.72 5.61 -11.38
CA GLY A 88 -6.89 4.54 -11.95
C GLY A 88 -5.56 4.35 -11.23
N GLY A 89 -4.54 3.89 -11.96
CA GLY A 89 -3.20 3.58 -11.47
C GLY A 89 -3.12 2.22 -10.77
N GLY A 90 -2.63 2.17 -9.53
CA GLY A 90 -2.40 0.90 -8.83
C GLY A 90 -2.04 1.04 -7.36
N SER A 91 -1.89 -0.11 -6.68
CA SER A 91 -1.52 -0.18 -5.26
C SER A 91 -0.47 -1.26 -5.02
N ILE A 92 0.53 -0.94 -4.20
CA ILE A 92 1.68 -1.81 -3.91
C ILE A 92 1.80 -1.94 -2.40
N MET A 93 1.59 -3.15 -1.90
CA MET A 93 1.68 -3.53 -0.49
C MET A 93 3.00 -4.27 -0.29
N VAL A 94 3.87 -3.75 0.57
CA VAL A 94 5.14 -4.40 0.92
C VAL A 94 5.18 -4.73 2.41
N GLY A 95 5.49 -5.98 2.74
CA GLY A 95 5.64 -6.42 4.12
C GLY A 95 4.39 -6.21 4.96
N GLY A 96 3.21 -6.52 4.43
CA GLY A 96 1.91 -6.38 5.08
C GLY A 96 0.78 -6.32 4.07
N GLY A 97 -0.32 -5.68 4.43
CA GLY A 97 -1.49 -5.48 3.58
C GLY A 97 -2.59 -6.51 3.85
N GLY A 98 -2.90 -6.77 5.12
CA GLY A 98 -4.07 -7.52 5.54
C GLY A 98 -5.39 -6.88 5.12
N ALA A 99 -6.50 -7.57 5.35
CA ALA A 99 -7.83 -7.09 5.04
C ALA A 99 -8.77 -7.41 6.22
N GLU A 100 -8.63 -6.66 7.30
CA GLU A 100 -9.47 -6.79 8.50
C GLU A 100 -10.77 -6.02 8.35
N LYS A 101 -10.76 -4.92 7.58
CA LYS A 101 -11.96 -4.14 7.26
C LYS A 101 -12.74 -4.74 6.10
N ARG A 102 -14.07 -4.58 6.15
CA ARG A 102 -14.97 -4.99 5.06
C ARG A 102 -14.64 -4.23 3.78
N ILE A 103 -14.50 -4.97 2.68
CA ILE A 103 -14.34 -4.41 1.33
C ILE A 103 -15.71 -4.00 0.81
N GLU A 104 -15.95 -2.69 0.70
CA GLU A 104 -17.20 -2.07 0.21
C GLU A 104 -16.99 -1.23 -1.05
N ALA A 105 -15.86 -1.40 -1.70
CA ALA A 105 -15.48 -0.58 -2.84
C ALA A 105 -16.25 -0.98 -4.13
N PRO A 106 -16.53 -0.01 -5.02
CA PRO A 106 -17.36 -0.24 -6.20
C PRO A 106 -16.68 -1.14 -7.24
N ASP A 107 -17.48 -1.87 -8.05
CA ASP A 107 -16.95 -2.79 -9.07
C ASP A 107 -16.00 -2.13 -10.08
N SER A 108 -16.16 -0.82 -10.34
CA SER A 108 -15.29 -0.08 -11.26
C SER A 108 -13.82 -0.06 -10.86
N ILE A 109 -13.50 -0.34 -9.58
CA ILE A 109 -12.11 -0.34 -9.11
C ILE A 109 -11.47 -1.74 -9.09
N LYS A 110 -12.25 -2.81 -9.28
CA LYS A 110 -11.76 -4.18 -9.27
C LYS A 110 -10.68 -4.46 -10.32
N PRO A 111 -10.75 -3.91 -11.55
CA PRO A 111 -9.70 -4.11 -12.55
C PRO A 111 -8.39 -3.36 -12.26
N ILE A 112 -8.34 -2.49 -11.25
CA ILE A 112 -7.13 -1.70 -10.98
C ILE A 112 -6.13 -2.56 -10.18
N PRO A 113 -4.88 -2.76 -10.66
CA PRO A 113 -3.97 -3.74 -10.11
C PRO A 113 -3.55 -3.45 -8.66
N MET A 114 -3.42 -4.52 -7.88
CA MET A 114 -2.99 -4.53 -6.49
C MET A 114 -1.89 -5.58 -6.30
N PHE A 115 -0.68 -5.15 -5.93
CA PHE A 115 0.49 -6.01 -5.78
C PHE A 115 0.83 -6.26 -4.31
N TRP A 116 1.00 -7.51 -3.90
CA TRP A 116 1.56 -7.89 -2.61
C TRP A 116 2.98 -8.45 -2.75
N TRP A 117 3.90 -7.85 -1.99
CA TRP A 117 5.29 -8.26 -1.88
C TRP A 117 5.62 -8.55 -0.43
N VAL A 118 5.95 -9.80 -0.10
CA VAL A 118 6.26 -10.18 1.28
C VAL A 118 7.39 -11.20 1.33
N ASN A 119 8.32 -11.06 2.27
CA ASN A 119 9.38 -12.02 2.50
C ASN A 119 8.81 -13.24 3.23
N CYS A 120 9.21 -14.44 2.84
CA CYS A 120 8.76 -15.67 3.49
C CYS A 120 9.10 -15.72 4.99
N SER A 121 10.20 -15.07 5.36
CA SER A 121 10.70 -15.04 6.72
C SER A 121 10.15 -13.88 7.55
N ASP A 122 9.26 -13.04 7.01
CA ASP A 122 8.63 -11.92 7.70
C ASP A 122 7.38 -12.36 8.47
N THR A 123 7.64 -13.17 9.49
CA THR A 123 6.65 -13.77 10.39
C THR A 123 6.79 -13.20 11.81
N ASP A 124 6.16 -13.82 12.81
CA ASP A 124 6.26 -13.42 14.22
C ASP A 124 7.71 -13.12 14.65
N TYR A 125 7.84 -12.13 15.53
CA TYR A 125 9.07 -11.63 16.14
C TYR A 125 10.03 -10.94 15.16
N LYS A 126 9.57 -10.61 13.94
CA LYS A 126 10.35 -9.84 12.96
C LYS A 126 10.07 -8.35 12.95
N THR A 127 9.01 -7.92 13.64
CA THR A 127 8.63 -6.51 13.75
C THR A 127 7.88 -6.24 15.05
N ASN A 128 7.38 -5.02 15.22
CA ASN A 128 6.49 -4.62 16.29
C ASN A 128 5.08 -4.35 15.73
N PRO A 129 4.02 -4.97 16.29
CA PRO A 129 4.01 -5.85 17.45
C PRO A 129 4.64 -7.24 17.20
N PRO A 130 5.29 -7.85 18.22
CA PRO A 130 6.14 -9.05 18.04
C PRO A 130 5.39 -10.33 17.67
N ARG A 131 4.06 -10.36 17.74
CA ARG A 131 3.25 -11.52 17.32
C ARG A 131 2.48 -11.26 16.04
N TRP A 132 2.78 -10.16 15.36
CA TRP A 132 2.20 -9.89 14.05
C TRP A 132 3.13 -10.41 12.97
N SER A 133 2.52 -11.08 11.99
CA SER A 133 3.19 -11.74 10.87
C SER A 133 2.77 -11.02 9.58
N ALA A 134 3.72 -10.33 8.95
CA ALA A 134 3.47 -9.65 7.69
C ALA A 134 3.13 -10.64 6.57
N ALA A 135 3.76 -11.83 6.57
CA ALA A 135 3.47 -12.91 5.64
C ALA A 135 2.02 -13.36 5.74
N ASP A 136 1.50 -13.57 6.96
CA ASP A 136 0.10 -13.96 7.14
C ASP A 136 -0.86 -12.84 6.76
N ALA A 137 -0.56 -11.60 7.15
CA ALA A 137 -1.35 -10.43 6.75
C ALA A 137 -1.42 -10.29 5.22
N ALA A 138 -0.27 -10.34 4.53
CA ALA A 138 -0.22 -10.25 3.07
C ALA A 138 -0.97 -11.40 2.38
N ASN A 139 -0.82 -12.64 2.86
CA ASN A 139 -1.54 -13.80 2.32
C ASN A 139 -3.05 -13.67 2.52
N GLN A 140 -3.48 -13.24 3.71
CA GLN A 140 -4.87 -13.01 4.04
C GLN A 140 -5.48 -11.90 3.16
N GLY A 141 -4.81 -10.75 3.06
CA GLY A 141 -5.27 -9.62 2.27
C GLY A 141 -5.35 -9.93 0.79
N TYR A 142 -4.29 -10.53 0.23
CA TYR A 142 -4.29 -11.03 -1.14
C TYR A 142 -5.50 -11.93 -1.41
N LYS A 143 -5.71 -12.96 -0.56
CA LYS A 143 -6.83 -13.88 -0.72
C LYS A 143 -8.19 -13.16 -0.69
N GLN A 144 -8.41 -12.28 0.28
CA GLN A 144 -9.69 -11.58 0.42
C GLN A 144 -10.00 -10.66 -0.77
N TYR A 145 -9.00 -9.94 -1.28
CA TYR A 145 -9.17 -9.09 -2.46
C TYR A 145 -9.39 -9.93 -3.73
N THR A 146 -8.67 -11.04 -3.89
CA THR A 146 -8.91 -12.01 -4.98
C THR A 146 -10.33 -12.58 -4.91
N ASP A 147 -10.78 -13.04 -3.73
CA ASP A 147 -12.13 -13.58 -3.53
C ASP A 147 -13.22 -12.51 -3.80
N ALA A 148 -12.93 -11.24 -3.52
CA ALA A 148 -13.80 -10.11 -3.82
C ALA A 148 -13.80 -9.71 -5.32
N GLY A 149 -12.97 -10.35 -6.15
CA GLY A 149 -12.90 -10.18 -7.60
C GLY A 149 -11.99 -9.06 -8.08
N PHE A 150 -11.02 -8.64 -7.27
CA PHE A 150 -10.02 -7.64 -7.66
C PHE A 150 -8.88 -8.25 -8.49
N ASP A 151 -8.21 -7.42 -9.29
CA ASP A 151 -6.92 -7.72 -9.92
C ASP A 151 -5.80 -7.69 -8.85
N ALA A 152 -5.88 -8.66 -7.95
CA ALA A 152 -4.89 -8.90 -6.91
C ALA A 152 -3.78 -9.80 -7.47
N ARG A 153 -2.54 -9.37 -7.26
CA ARG A 153 -1.33 -9.98 -7.79
C ARG A 153 -0.33 -10.17 -6.66
N LYS A 154 0.26 -11.35 -6.60
CA LYS A 154 1.28 -11.72 -5.62
C LYS A 154 2.21 -12.72 -6.29
N ASP A 155 3.48 -12.72 -5.92
CA ASP A 155 4.35 -13.82 -6.33
C ASP A 155 3.84 -15.14 -5.72
N ASP A 156 3.83 -16.18 -6.56
CA ASP A 156 3.43 -17.55 -6.19
C ASP A 156 4.22 -18.02 -4.97
N ASP A 157 5.52 -17.74 -4.96
CA ASP A 157 6.40 -17.86 -3.81
C ASP A 157 6.59 -16.49 -3.14
N CYS A 158 6.52 -16.42 -1.82
CA CYS A 158 6.98 -15.22 -1.11
C CYS A 158 8.46 -14.93 -1.42
N LEU A 159 8.89 -13.68 -1.26
CA LEU A 159 10.25 -13.27 -1.56
C LEU A 159 11.26 -14.00 -0.65
N PRO A 160 12.44 -14.40 -1.16
CA PRO A 160 13.46 -15.11 -0.37
C PRO A 160 14.21 -14.19 0.63
N GLY A 161 13.79 -12.94 0.78
CA GLY A 161 14.45 -11.94 1.63
C GLY A 161 14.35 -12.22 3.13
N GLN A 162 14.97 -11.33 3.92
CA GLN A 162 15.13 -11.50 5.36
C GLN A 162 14.19 -10.59 6.17
N GLY A 163 13.21 -11.20 6.83
CA GLY A 163 12.34 -10.58 7.83
C GLY A 163 11.69 -9.27 7.35
N HIS A 164 11.32 -8.46 8.33
CA HIS A 164 10.54 -7.25 8.09
C HIS A 164 11.33 -6.10 7.48
N LEU A 165 12.62 -6.01 7.75
CA LEU A 165 13.45 -4.86 7.35
C LEU A 165 14.19 -5.09 6.02
N GLY A 166 14.14 -6.31 5.47
CA GLY A 166 14.96 -6.73 4.33
C GLY A 166 14.33 -6.51 2.94
N TYR A 167 13.39 -5.57 2.79
CA TYR A 167 12.74 -5.32 1.51
C TYR A 167 13.52 -4.34 0.62
N ASP A 168 13.74 -4.72 -0.64
CA ASP A 168 14.21 -3.81 -1.69
C ASP A 168 13.05 -2.95 -2.20
N LEU A 169 12.64 -1.94 -1.42
CA LEU A 169 11.52 -1.07 -1.79
C LEU A 169 11.68 -0.44 -3.19
N PRO A 170 12.85 0.10 -3.59
CA PRO A 170 13.06 0.56 -4.96
C PRO A 170 12.85 -0.54 -6.01
N GLY A 171 13.46 -1.71 -5.84
CA GLY A 171 13.29 -2.82 -6.79
C GLY A 171 11.84 -3.28 -6.93
N LEU A 172 11.12 -3.37 -5.81
CA LEU A 172 9.70 -3.76 -5.80
C LEU A 172 8.80 -2.70 -6.44
N LEU A 173 9.09 -1.40 -6.25
CA LEU A 173 8.42 -0.33 -6.97
C LEU A 173 8.61 -0.49 -8.48
N ARG A 174 9.85 -0.64 -8.94
CA ARG A 174 10.16 -0.83 -10.37
C ARG A 174 9.42 -2.04 -10.94
N ARG A 175 9.53 -3.18 -10.27
CA ARG A 175 8.90 -4.43 -10.69
C ARG A 175 7.37 -4.31 -10.81
N SER A 176 6.73 -3.59 -9.89
CA SER A 176 5.28 -3.36 -9.93
C SER A 176 4.87 -2.46 -11.10
N LEU A 177 5.63 -1.40 -11.36
CA LEU A 177 5.39 -0.47 -12.47
C LEU A 177 5.75 -1.04 -13.85
N GLU A 178 6.44 -2.18 -13.92
CA GLU A 178 6.74 -2.88 -15.19
C GLU A 178 5.72 -3.96 -15.53
N GLN A 179 4.95 -4.42 -14.54
CA GLN A 179 3.92 -5.45 -14.72
C GLN A 179 2.53 -4.87 -15.01
N GLN A 180 2.42 -3.58 -15.30
CA GLN A 180 1.15 -2.89 -15.57
C GLN A 180 0.39 -3.51 -16.75
#